data_AF-A0A1Y3WQF6-F1
#
_entry.id   AF-A0A1Y3WQF6-F1
#
_cell.length_a   1.000
_cell.length_b   1.000
_cell.length_c   1.000
_cell.angle_alpha   90.00
_cell.angle_beta   90.00
_cell.angle_gamma   90.00
#
_symmetry.space_group_name_H-M   'P 1'
#
loop_
_entity.id
_entity.type
_entity.pdbx_description
1 polymer ?
#
loop_
_entity_poly.entity_id
_entity_poly.type
_entity_poly.pdbx_seq_one_letter_code
_entity_poly.pdbx_strand_id
1 'polypeptide(L)'
;MSWRAPAASSEPGLWSIVQPLKFIHTNRRKAEMPDQERKYGTRITTAGSTLITNCILAGTKLKITQAAAGDGGGSYYLPSTEQTELVRELWRGPIVSAEQNASVPNMMDVKIIIDDSVGNFIVREMGLFDEDGTLIAICNTPDTEKVAISTGVDGRLTMLMHIVVVDSSVLEFTITPSLDTVSPEDLEEAIAEHNTDPASHPDIRQDITDAVDDHNTDETSHPDIRVDLSGLDSRLSVLELKYGTNVTGNSFEVTFGTLTGVVVTGVWNETYARIEF
;
A
#
# COMPACT_ATOMS: atom_id res chain seq x y z
N MET A 1 -72.88 -1.59 20.90
CA MET A 1 -72.45 -2.90 21.45
C MET A 1 -73.61 -3.87 21.34
N SER A 2 -73.65 -4.65 20.26
CA SER A 2 -74.51 -5.83 20.11
C SER A 2 -73.99 -6.66 18.93
N TRP A 3 -74.05 -7.98 18.87
CA TRP A 3 -74.37 -9.02 19.85
C TRP A 3 -73.97 -10.36 19.19
N ARG A 4 -73.49 -11.31 20.01
CA ARG A 4 -73.53 -12.79 19.93
C ARG A 4 -73.08 -13.58 18.68
N ALA A 5 -72.24 -14.58 19.00
CA ALA A 5 -71.91 -15.78 18.22
C ALA A 5 -72.93 -16.94 18.51
N PRO A 6 -72.68 -18.20 18.09
CA PRO A 6 -73.07 -18.82 16.82
C PRO A 6 -74.00 -20.04 17.02
N ALA A 7 -74.55 -20.62 15.93
CA ALA A 7 -75.08 -21.99 15.95
C ALA A 7 -75.04 -22.62 14.56
N ALA A 8 -74.59 -23.87 14.51
CA ALA A 8 -74.43 -24.73 13.35
C ALA A 8 -75.68 -25.57 13.06
N SER A 9 -75.85 -25.95 11.79
CA SER A 9 -76.69 -27.07 11.32
C SER A 9 -76.13 -27.54 9.97
N SER A 10 -75.32 -28.62 9.91
CA SER A 10 -75.72 -30.02 9.61
C SER A 10 -76.37 -30.19 8.22
N GLU A 11 -75.58 -30.45 7.16
CA GLU A 11 -75.24 -31.77 6.56
C GLU A 11 -75.88 -31.89 5.15
N PRO A 12 -75.60 -32.90 4.30
CA PRO A 12 -74.32 -33.23 3.66
C PRO A 12 -74.49 -33.45 2.12
N GLY A 13 -73.41 -33.58 1.34
CA GLY A 13 -73.55 -34.13 -0.02
C GLY A 13 -72.36 -33.99 -0.97
N LEU A 14 -71.78 -35.15 -1.29
CA LEU A 14 -71.15 -35.50 -2.58
C LEU A 14 -69.64 -35.20 -2.77
N TRP A 15 -68.84 -36.11 -2.22
CA TRP A 15 -67.84 -36.95 -2.92
C TRP A 15 -67.17 -36.41 -4.20
N SER A 16 -65.89 -36.04 -4.02
CA SER A 16 -64.71 -36.40 -4.85
C SER A 16 -64.87 -36.55 -6.37
N ILE A 17 -64.42 -35.51 -7.10
CA ILE A 17 -63.83 -35.67 -8.44
C ILE A 17 -62.40 -35.13 -8.37
N VAL A 18 -61.42 -36.04 -8.31
CA VAL A 18 -60.02 -35.73 -8.53
C VAL A 18 -59.83 -35.48 -10.04
N GLN A 19 -59.48 -34.25 -10.43
CA GLN A 19 -58.93 -33.98 -11.76
C GLN A 19 -57.42 -33.68 -11.61
N PRO A 20 -56.55 -34.38 -12.36
CA PRO A 20 -55.10 -34.21 -12.21
C PRO A 20 -54.65 -32.86 -12.77
N LEU A 21 -53.72 -32.23 -12.04
CA LEU A 21 -53.00 -31.01 -12.40
C LEU A 21 -52.36 -31.19 -13.80
N LYS A 22 -52.89 -30.51 -14.82
CA LYS A 22 -52.18 -30.31 -16.09
C LYS A 22 -51.01 -29.37 -15.80
N PHE A 23 -49.79 -29.92 -15.76
CA PHE A 23 -48.55 -29.14 -15.84
C PHE A 23 -48.50 -28.45 -17.21
N ILE A 24 -49.01 -27.22 -17.28
CA ILE A 24 -48.77 -26.32 -18.40
C ILE A 24 -47.29 -25.95 -18.32
N HIS A 25 -46.47 -26.57 -19.18
CA HIS A 25 -45.12 -26.11 -19.47
C HIS A 25 -45.25 -24.72 -20.11
N THR A 26 -45.26 -23.69 -19.27
CA THR A 26 -45.12 -22.31 -19.73
C THR A 26 -43.70 -22.19 -20.25
N ASN A 27 -43.58 -22.16 -21.57
CA ASN A 27 -42.37 -21.85 -22.28
C ASN A 27 -41.86 -20.51 -21.75
N ARG A 28 -40.89 -20.54 -20.82
CA ARG A 28 -40.12 -19.35 -20.43
C ARG A 28 -39.39 -18.91 -21.69
N ARG A 29 -40.04 -18.06 -22.49
CA ARG A 29 -39.30 -17.20 -23.43
C ARG A 29 -38.22 -16.55 -22.57
N LYS A 30 -36.96 -16.80 -22.89
CA LYS A 30 -35.87 -15.94 -22.43
C LYS A 30 -36.36 -14.52 -22.70
N ALA A 31 -36.59 -13.75 -21.64
CA ALA A 31 -36.61 -12.32 -21.80
C ALA A 31 -35.18 -11.99 -22.28
N GLU A 32 -35.01 -11.78 -23.58
CA GLU A 32 -33.91 -10.96 -24.06
C GLU A 32 -34.03 -9.65 -23.30
N MET A 33 -33.07 -9.43 -22.39
CA MET A 33 -32.86 -8.11 -21.84
C MET A 33 -32.61 -7.22 -23.07
N PRO A 34 -33.34 -6.12 -23.25
CA PRO A 34 -33.10 -5.24 -24.37
C PRO A 34 -31.63 -4.84 -24.32
N ASP A 35 -30.92 -5.04 -25.44
CA ASP A 35 -29.57 -4.54 -25.63
C ASP A 35 -29.62 -3.05 -25.24
N GLN A 36 -29.09 -2.72 -24.07
CA GLN A 36 -28.96 -1.33 -23.66
C GLN A 36 -27.96 -0.76 -24.65
N GLU A 37 -28.46 -0.08 -25.68
CA GLU A 37 -27.63 0.58 -26.68
C GLU A 37 -26.74 1.58 -25.93
N ARG A 38 -25.52 1.15 -25.61
CA ARG A 38 -24.54 1.98 -24.91
C ARG A 38 -24.13 3.06 -25.90
N LYS A 39 -24.59 4.28 -25.63
CA LYS A 39 -24.29 5.47 -26.46
C LYS A 39 -22.78 5.63 -26.71
N TYR A 40 -21.95 5.23 -25.75
CA TYR A 40 -20.49 5.28 -25.85
C TYR A 40 -19.90 3.89 -25.72
N GLY A 41 -18.87 3.60 -26.53
CA GLY A 41 -18.18 2.33 -26.49
C GLY A 41 -17.03 2.24 -27.47
N THR A 42 -16.23 1.19 -27.29
CA THR A 42 -15.08 0.85 -28.13
C THR A 42 -15.46 -0.21 -29.15
N ARG A 43 -14.98 -0.04 -30.38
CA ARG A 43 -15.08 -1.01 -31.47
C ARG A 43 -13.68 -1.34 -31.97
N ILE A 44 -13.40 -2.63 -32.11
CA ILE A 44 -12.20 -3.09 -32.79
C ILE A 44 -12.43 -2.94 -34.29
N THR A 45 -11.46 -2.38 -35.00
CA THR A 45 -11.58 -2.21 -36.46
C THR A 45 -11.37 -3.54 -37.18
N THR A 46 -11.82 -3.63 -38.42
CA THR A 46 -11.59 -4.81 -39.27
C THR A 46 -10.09 -5.06 -39.47
N ALA A 47 -9.29 -4.00 -39.58
CA ALA A 47 -7.83 -4.08 -39.62
C ALA A 47 -7.25 -4.60 -38.29
N GLY A 48 -7.69 -4.06 -37.16
CA GLY A 48 -7.27 -4.49 -35.82
C GLY A 48 -7.62 -5.95 -35.53
N SER A 49 -8.84 -6.38 -35.85
CA SER A 49 -9.26 -7.78 -35.70
C SER A 49 -8.42 -8.72 -36.57
N THR A 50 -8.06 -8.29 -37.78
CA THR A 50 -7.21 -9.06 -38.69
C THR A 50 -5.80 -9.22 -38.12
N LEU A 51 -5.20 -8.14 -37.62
CA LEU A 51 -3.88 -8.16 -36.99
C LEU A 51 -3.86 -9.03 -35.73
N ILE A 52 -4.85 -8.89 -34.84
CA ILE A 52 -4.99 -9.73 -33.64
C ILE A 52 -5.05 -11.21 -34.04
N THR A 53 -5.85 -11.55 -35.04
CA THR A 53 -5.97 -12.93 -35.54
C THR A 53 -4.65 -13.46 -36.10
N ASN A 54 -3.94 -12.64 -36.89
CA ASN A 54 -2.64 -13.01 -37.44
C ASN A 54 -1.60 -13.25 -36.33
N CYS A 55 -1.57 -12.40 -35.30
CA CYS A 55 -0.69 -12.56 -34.15
C CYS A 55 -1.01 -13.85 -33.37
N ILE A 56 -2.29 -14.17 -33.16
CA ILE A 56 -2.74 -15.44 -32.56
C ILE A 56 -2.21 -16.63 -33.37
N LEU A 57 -2.41 -16.64 -34.68
CA LEU A 57 -2.00 -17.74 -35.55
C LEU A 57 -0.48 -17.89 -35.63
N ALA A 58 0.25 -16.78 -35.59
CA ALA A 58 1.72 -16.76 -35.64
C ALA A 58 2.37 -17.00 -34.27
N GLY A 59 1.61 -16.97 -33.16
CA GLY A 59 2.15 -17.02 -31.80
C GLY A 59 3.00 -15.79 -31.45
N THR A 60 2.68 -14.64 -32.04
CA THR A 60 3.37 -13.35 -31.79
C THR A 60 2.45 -12.39 -31.05
N LYS A 61 3.00 -11.28 -30.55
CA LYS A 61 2.21 -10.24 -29.89
C LYS A 61 1.99 -9.05 -30.81
N LEU A 62 0.79 -8.46 -30.74
CA LEU A 62 0.46 -7.21 -31.40
C LEU A 62 0.91 -6.05 -30.52
N LYS A 63 1.91 -5.30 -30.99
CA LYS A 63 2.41 -4.13 -30.29
C LYS A 63 1.53 -2.92 -30.56
N ILE A 64 0.90 -2.40 -29.52
CA ILE A 64 0.17 -1.14 -29.53
C ILE A 64 1.10 -0.07 -28.93
N THR A 65 1.38 0.98 -29.70
CA THR A 65 2.44 1.95 -29.36
C THR A 65 1.89 3.34 -29.07
N GLN A 66 0.76 3.70 -29.68
CA GLN A 66 0.24 5.06 -29.63
C GLN A 66 -1.27 5.08 -29.42
N ALA A 67 -1.72 6.16 -28.82
CA ALA A 67 -3.11 6.53 -28.77
C ALA A 67 -3.31 7.88 -29.46
N ALA A 68 -4.50 8.09 -30.01
CA ALA A 68 -4.90 9.38 -30.57
C ALA A 68 -6.26 9.81 -30.01
N ALA A 69 -6.50 11.11 -30.02
CA ALA A 69 -7.76 11.74 -29.64
C ALA A 69 -8.18 12.76 -30.70
N GLY A 70 -9.48 12.87 -30.92
CA GLY A 70 -10.07 13.75 -31.90
C GLY A 70 -11.44 14.27 -31.46
N ASP A 71 -12.00 15.18 -32.24
CA ASP A 71 -13.28 15.81 -31.92
C ASP A 71 -14.47 15.30 -32.76
N GLY A 72 -14.26 14.26 -33.57
CA GLY A 72 -15.31 13.65 -34.38
C GLY A 72 -15.86 14.57 -35.48
N GLY A 73 -15.10 15.60 -35.89
CA GLY A 73 -15.56 16.59 -36.86
C GLY A 73 -16.54 17.63 -36.29
N GLY A 74 -16.56 17.79 -34.96
CA GLY A 74 -17.34 18.83 -34.28
C GLY A 74 -18.76 18.41 -33.86
N SER A 75 -19.14 17.15 -34.09
CA SER A 75 -20.47 16.62 -33.73
C SER A 75 -20.39 15.20 -33.19
N TYR A 76 -21.46 14.73 -32.54
CA TYR A 76 -21.56 13.33 -32.12
C TYR A 76 -21.44 12.40 -33.32
N TYR A 77 -20.60 11.37 -33.18
CA TYR A 77 -20.44 10.33 -34.18
C TYR A 77 -20.47 8.94 -33.50
N LEU A 78 -20.86 7.94 -34.28
CA LEU A 78 -20.82 6.54 -33.87
C LEU A 78 -19.66 5.86 -34.63
N PRO A 79 -18.66 5.29 -33.95
CA PRO A 79 -17.50 4.70 -34.62
C PRO A 79 -17.89 3.52 -35.51
N SER A 80 -17.22 3.31 -36.64
CA SER A 80 -17.42 2.13 -37.50
C SER A 80 -16.23 1.18 -37.42
N THR A 81 -16.47 -0.12 -37.57
CA THR A 81 -15.40 -1.13 -37.64
C THR A 81 -14.52 -0.97 -38.89
N GLU A 82 -15.06 -0.34 -39.94
CA GLU A 82 -14.33 -0.10 -41.19
C GLU A 82 -13.43 1.14 -41.16
N GLN A 83 -13.38 1.86 -40.03
CA GLN A 83 -12.51 3.03 -39.91
C GLN A 83 -11.04 2.62 -39.92
N THR A 84 -10.26 3.34 -40.71
CA THR A 84 -8.80 3.24 -40.76
C THR A 84 -8.12 4.41 -40.04
N GLU A 85 -8.88 5.47 -39.76
CA GLU A 85 -8.43 6.69 -39.10
C GLU A 85 -9.56 7.33 -38.27
N LEU A 86 -9.18 8.24 -37.37
CA LEU A 86 -10.11 9.13 -36.66
C LEU A 86 -10.75 10.10 -37.65
N VAL A 87 -11.98 10.53 -37.40
CA VAL A 87 -12.69 11.50 -38.27
C VAL A 87 -11.91 12.83 -38.33
N ARG A 88 -11.42 13.29 -37.19
CA ARG A 88 -10.52 14.44 -37.08
C ARG A 88 -9.61 14.30 -35.89
N GLU A 89 -8.45 13.72 -36.14
CA GLU A 89 -7.37 13.63 -35.16
C GLU A 89 -6.83 15.02 -34.80
N LEU A 90 -6.69 15.28 -33.50
CA LEU A 90 -6.15 16.53 -32.97
C LEU A 90 -4.97 16.32 -32.02
N TRP A 91 -4.81 15.09 -31.54
CA TRP A 91 -3.71 14.71 -30.67
C TRP A 91 -3.33 13.25 -30.91
N ARG A 92 -2.04 12.97 -30.82
CA ARG A 92 -1.46 11.64 -30.83
C ARG A 92 -0.28 11.60 -29.89
N GLY A 93 -0.17 10.54 -29.10
CA GLY A 93 0.88 10.41 -28.11
C GLY A 93 1.07 8.97 -27.61
N PRO A 94 2.01 8.77 -26.69
CA PRO A 94 2.29 7.47 -26.12
C PRO A 94 1.19 7.03 -25.16
N ILE A 95 1.15 5.72 -24.91
CA ILE A 95 0.28 5.11 -23.91
C ILE A 95 0.98 5.16 -22.55
N VAL A 96 0.23 5.53 -21.50
CA VAL A 96 0.79 5.77 -20.16
C VAL A 96 0.66 4.56 -19.24
N SER A 97 -0.44 3.83 -19.33
CA SER A 97 -0.61 2.52 -18.69
C SER A 97 -1.58 1.68 -19.54
N ALA A 98 -1.43 0.37 -19.50
CA ALA A 98 -2.37 -0.58 -20.07
C ALA A 98 -2.41 -1.85 -19.21
N GLU A 99 -3.53 -2.07 -18.56
CA GLU A 99 -3.69 -3.15 -17.57
C GLU A 99 -4.91 -4.00 -17.89
N GLN A 100 -4.87 -5.27 -17.52
CA GLN A 100 -6.04 -6.12 -17.65
C GLN A 100 -7.06 -5.74 -16.59
N ASN A 101 -8.31 -5.51 -17.00
CA ASN A 101 -9.38 -5.16 -16.08
C ASN A 101 -9.61 -6.29 -15.07
N ALA A 102 -9.55 -5.98 -13.78
CA ALA A 102 -9.69 -6.97 -12.71
C ALA A 102 -11.09 -7.64 -12.65
N SER A 103 -12.13 -6.98 -13.17
CA SER A 103 -13.52 -7.45 -13.10
C SER A 103 -14.01 -8.12 -14.38
N VAL A 104 -13.44 -7.76 -15.54
CA VAL A 104 -13.90 -8.21 -16.87
C VAL A 104 -12.74 -8.90 -17.60
N PRO A 105 -12.74 -10.25 -17.70
CA PRO A 105 -11.73 -10.99 -18.43
C PRO A 105 -11.61 -10.51 -19.89
N ASN A 106 -10.38 -10.46 -20.40
CA ASN A 106 -10.04 -10.00 -21.75
C ASN A 106 -10.42 -8.54 -22.10
N MET A 107 -10.78 -7.74 -21.10
CA MET A 107 -10.82 -6.29 -21.22
C MET A 107 -9.46 -5.72 -20.79
N MET A 108 -8.89 -4.86 -21.64
CA MET A 108 -7.73 -4.04 -21.29
C MET A 108 -8.19 -2.61 -21.05
N ASP A 109 -7.70 -2.03 -19.97
CA ASP A 109 -7.92 -0.64 -19.58
C ASP A 109 -6.67 0.15 -19.98
N VAL A 110 -6.82 0.97 -21.02
CA VAL A 110 -5.71 1.74 -21.60
C VAL A 110 -5.82 3.18 -21.15
N LYS A 111 -4.87 3.62 -20.33
CA LYS A 111 -4.77 4.97 -19.78
C LYS A 111 -3.94 5.86 -20.69
N ILE A 112 -4.53 7.01 -21.02
CA ILE A 112 -3.95 8.01 -21.91
C ILE A 112 -4.01 9.36 -21.19
N ILE A 113 -2.93 10.13 -21.31
CA ILE A 113 -2.85 11.47 -20.70
C ILE A 113 -2.47 12.45 -21.79
N ILE A 114 -3.34 13.43 -22.00
CA ILE A 114 -3.10 14.58 -22.88
C ILE A 114 -2.62 15.72 -21.99
N ASP A 115 -1.37 16.14 -22.17
CA ASP A 115 -0.76 17.24 -21.41
C ASP A 115 -1.44 18.59 -21.66
N ASP A 116 -1.07 19.60 -20.87
CA ASP A 116 -1.61 20.95 -20.94
C ASP A 116 -1.11 21.77 -22.14
N SER A 117 -0.09 21.30 -22.85
CA SER A 117 0.48 21.96 -24.04
C SER A 117 -0.45 21.86 -25.26
N VAL A 118 -1.31 20.85 -25.29
CA VAL A 118 -2.29 20.62 -26.37
C VAL A 118 -3.71 20.77 -25.84
N GLY A 119 -4.56 21.57 -26.49
CA GLY A 119 -5.95 21.76 -26.06
C GLY A 119 -6.77 22.64 -26.97
N ASN A 120 -7.86 23.20 -26.44
CA ASN A 120 -8.88 23.97 -27.15
C ASN A 120 -9.71 23.14 -28.14
N PHE A 121 -10.04 21.91 -27.76
CA PHE A 121 -10.94 21.04 -28.51
C PHE A 121 -11.78 20.17 -27.58
N ILE A 122 -12.84 19.58 -28.12
CA ILE A 122 -13.72 18.68 -27.39
C ILE A 122 -13.38 17.26 -27.83
N VAL A 123 -12.91 16.42 -26.92
CA VAL A 123 -12.65 15.01 -27.22
C VAL A 123 -13.99 14.32 -27.44
N ARG A 124 -14.16 13.70 -28.60
CA ARG A 124 -15.31 12.86 -28.97
C ARG A 124 -14.90 11.49 -29.46
N GLU A 125 -13.65 11.33 -29.90
CA GLU A 125 -13.10 10.07 -30.37
C GLU A 125 -11.73 9.80 -29.79
N MET A 126 -11.43 8.52 -29.57
CA MET A 126 -10.07 8.05 -29.29
C MET A 126 -9.79 6.79 -30.10
N GLY A 127 -8.51 6.57 -30.42
CA GLY A 127 -8.07 5.36 -31.10
C GLY A 127 -6.74 4.84 -30.59
N LEU A 128 -6.52 3.54 -30.76
CA LEU A 128 -5.27 2.84 -30.44
C LEU A 128 -4.60 2.38 -31.73
N PHE A 129 -3.28 2.55 -31.81
CA PHE A 129 -2.49 2.30 -33.01
C PHE A 129 -1.34 1.34 -32.74
N ASP A 130 -1.05 0.48 -33.71
CA ASP A 130 0.13 -0.39 -33.67
C ASP A 130 1.43 0.36 -34.03
N GLU A 131 2.55 -0.37 -34.13
CA GLU A 131 3.85 0.20 -34.52
C GLU A 131 3.91 0.70 -35.97
N ASP A 132 3.07 0.16 -36.85
CA ASP A 132 2.98 0.52 -38.28
C ASP A 132 1.99 1.68 -38.53
N GLY A 133 1.28 2.15 -37.50
CA GLY A 133 0.28 3.20 -37.58
C GLY A 133 -1.11 2.73 -38.00
N THR A 134 -1.40 1.42 -37.93
CA THR A 134 -2.71 0.84 -38.18
C THR A 134 -3.64 1.11 -36.99
N LEU A 135 -4.84 1.64 -37.25
CA LEU A 135 -5.88 1.81 -36.24
C LEU A 135 -6.43 0.45 -35.81
N ILE A 136 -6.20 0.07 -34.55
CA ILE A 136 -6.60 -1.23 -33.98
C ILE A 136 -8.01 -1.15 -33.39
N ALA A 137 -8.28 -0.11 -32.63
CA ALA A 137 -9.57 0.11 -31.99
C ALA A 137 -9.90 1.58 -31.95
N ILE A 138 -11.19 1.88 -31.99
CA ILE A 138 -11.74 3.23 -31.94
C ILE A 138 -12.90 3.29 -30.95
N CYS A 139 -12.99 4.34 -30.16
CA CYS A 139 -14.12 4.59 -29.28
C CYS A 139 -14.65 6.01 -29.42
N ASN A 140 -15.93 6.18 -29.14
CA ASN A 140 -16.51 7.49 -28.93
C ASN A 140 -16.60 7.83 -27.44
N THR A 141 -16.54 9.12 -27.14
CA THR A 141 -16.60 9.67 -25.78
C THR A 141 -17.75 10.66 -25.67
N PRO A 142 -18.28 10.91 -24.45
CA PRO A 142 -19.06 12.12 -24.22
C PRO A 142 -18.22 13.37 -24.53
N ASP A 143 -18.89 14.47 -24.86
CA ASP A 143 -18.25 15.77 -25.09
C ASP A 143 -17.39 16.13 -23.86
N THR A 144 -16.07 16.01 -24.02
CA THR A 144 -15.09 16.22 -22.96
C THR A 144 -14.18 17.37 -23.35
N GLU A 145 -14.28 18.50 -22.66
CA GLU A 145 -13.47 19.68 -22.98
C GLU A 145 -12.00 19.46 -22.60
N LYS A 146 -11.12 19.63 -23.60
CA LYS A 146 -9.68 19.73 -23.37
C LYS A 146 -9.25 21.19 -23.44
N VAL A 147 -8.83 21.73 -22.31
CA VAL A 147 -8.33 23.10 -22.19
C VAL A 147 -6.81 23.14 -22.36
N ALA A 148 -6.27 24.23 -22.92
CA ALA A 148 -4.82 24.46 -23.00
C ALA A 148 -4.32 25.38 -21.87
N ILE A 149 -3.04 25.28 -21.51
CA ILE A 149 -2.39 26.05 -20.44
C ILE A 149 -2.52 27.58 -20.60
N SER A 150 -2.70 28.07 -21.85
CA SER A 150 -2.85 29.49 -22.15
C SER A 150 -4.05 30.18 -21.49
N THR A 151 -4.96 29.39 -20.91
CA THR A 151 -6.11 29.87 -20.14
C THR A 151 -5.81 30.10 -18.65
N GLY A 152 -4.59 29.82 -18.20
CA GLY A 152 -4.17 29.97 -16.79
C GLY A 152 -4.62 28.82 -15.88
N VAL A 153 -5.16 27.74 -16.46
CA VAL A 153 -5.58 26.51 -15.77
C VAL A 153 -4.75 25.35 -16.31
N ASP A 154 -4.31 24.46 -15.42
CA ASP A 154 -3.71 23.18 -15.83
C ASP A 154 -4.77 22.37 -16.59
N GLY A 155 -4.52 22.20 -17.88
CA GLY A 155 -5.46 21.60 -18.82
C GLY A 155 -5.30 20.10 -18.97
N ARG A 156 -4.47 19.43 -18.17
CA ARG A 156 -4.16 18.00 -18.33
C ARG A 156 -5.43 17.14 -18.26
N LEU A 157 -5.60 16.24 -19.24
CA LEU A 157 -6.77 15.36 -19.34
C LEU A 157 -6.35 13.90 -19.33
N THR A 158 -6.86 13.14 -18.37
CA THR A 158 -6.66 11.69 -18.28
C THR A 158 -7.90 10.99 -18.81
N MET A 159 -7.72 10.08 -19.76
CA MET A 159 -8.77 9.28 -20.37
C MET A 159 -8.46 7.79 -20.22
N LEU A 160 -9.51 6.99 -20.00
CA LEU A 160 -9.43 5.53 -19.96
C LEU A 160 -10.23 4.96 -21.13
N MET A 161 -9.56 4.16 -21.97
CA MET A 161 -10.17 3.44 -23.07
C MET A 161 -10.23 1.94 -22.73
N HIS A 162 -11.44 1.40 -22.67
CA HIS A 162 -11.67 -0.03 -22.45
C HIS A 162 -11.73 -0.75 -23.81
N ILE A 163 -10.85 -1.72 -24.05
CA ILE A 163 -10.88 -2.57 -25.25
C ILE A 163 -11.10 -4.02 -24.85
N VAL A 164 -12.08 -4.68 -25.46
CA VAL A 164 -12.38 -6.10 -25.22
C VAL A 164 -11.94 -6.91 -26.43
N VAL A 165 -10.99 -7.82 -26.24
CA VAL A 165 -10.46 -8.70 -27.29
C VAL A 165 -10.83 -10.17 -27.03
N VAL A 166 -10.64 -11.01 -28.04
CA VAL A 166 -10.82 -12.47 -27.91
C VAL A 166 -9.79 -13.09 -26.97
N ASP A 167 -8.56 -12.58 -27.00
CA ASP A 167 -7.46 -12.98 -26.15
C ASP A 167 -6.58 -11.75 -25.89
N SER A 168 -6.51 -11.34 -24.62
CA SER A 168 -5.73 -10.18 -24.18
C SER A 168 -4.23 -10.47 -24.08
N SER A 169 -3.82 -11.74 -23.99
CA SER A 169 -2.40 -12.14 -23.90
C SER A 169 -1.60 -11.85 -25.17
N VAL A 170 -2.32 -11.65 -26.28
CA VAL A 170 -1.77 -11.34 -27.61
C VAL A 170 -1.40 -9.86 -27.71
N LEU A 171 -1.94 -8.99 -26.85
CA LEU A 171 -1.63 -7.57 -26.87
C LEU A 171 -0.35 -7.28 -26.08
N GLU A 172 0.51 -6.43 -26.64
CA GLU A 172 1.67 -5.87 -25.99
C GLU A 172 1.61 -4.34 -26.10
N PHE A 173 1.76 -3.63 -24.99
CA PHE A 173 1.68 -2.17 -24.98
C PHE A 173 3.06 -1.57 -24.74
N THR A 174 3.46 -0.60 -25.58
CA THR A 174 4.66 0.20 -25.34
C THR A 174 4.31 1.36 -24.42
N ILE A 175 4.73 1.25 -23.16
CA ILE A 175 4.38 2.20 -22.11
C ILE A 175 5.47 3.27 -21.94
N THR A 176 5.07 4.55 -21.96
CA THR A 176 5.96 5.68 -21.63
C THR A 176 5.42 6.37 -20.36
N PRO A 177 5.89 5.99 -19.16
CA PRO A 177 5.28 6.40 -17.90
C PRO A 177 5.62 7.83 -17.47
N SER A 178 6.37 8.60 -18.26
CA SER A 178 6.82 9.96 -17.89
C SER A 178 5.68 10.96 -17.64
N LEU A 179 4.45 10.61 -17.99
CA LEU A 179 3.24 11.41 -17.78
C LEU A 179 2.33 10.86 -16.68
N ASP A 180 2.62 9.70 -16.11
CA ASP A 180 1.71 9.07 -15.17
C ASP A 180 1.70 9.80 -13.83
N THR A 181 0.49 10.15 -13.39
CA THR A 181 0.31 10.61 -12.02
C THR A 181 0.00 9.42 -11.14
N VAL A 182 0.79 9.27 -10.09
CA VAL A 182 0.52 8.34 -8.99
C VAL A 182 -0.85 8.68 -8.41
N SER A 183 -1.72 7.68 -8.29
CA SER A 183 -3.01 7.89 -7.64
C SER A 183 -2.80 8.17 -6.14
N PRO A 184 -3.73 8.86 -5.47
CA PRO A 184 -3.63 9.02 -4.02
C PRO A 184 -3.58 7.69 -3.26
N GLU A 185 -4.28 6.67 -3.76
CA GLU A 185 -4.29 5.32 -3.18
C GLU A 185 -2.91 4.63 -3.29
N ASP A 186 -2.28 4.67 -4.47
CA ASP A 186 -0.93 4.09 -4.67
C ASP A 186 0.11 4.82 -3.80
N LEU A 187 -0.03 6.15 -3.66
CA LEU A 187 0.85 6.95 -2.83
C LEU A 187 0.67 6.61 -1.34
N GLU A 188 -0.57 6.45 -0.89
CA GLU A 188 -0.87 6.05 0.49
C GLU A 188 -0.35 4.66 0.80
N GLU A 189 -0.48 3.70 -0.12
CA GLU A 189 0.06 2.35 0.04
C GLU A 189 1.60 2.36 0.12
N ALA A 190 2.27 3.10 -0.77
CA ALA A 190 3.73 3.23 -0.75
C ALA A 190 4.24 3.87 0.55
N ILE A 191 3.54 4.88 1.08
CA ILE A 191 3.87 5.50 2.36
C ILE A 191 3.64 4.51 3.51
N ALA A 192 2.55 3.74 3.47
CA ALA A 192 2.25 2.74 4.49
C ALA A 192 3.33 1.64 4.54
N GLU A 193 3.75 1.14 3.39
CA GLU A 193 4.83 0.14 3.30
C GLU A 193 6.14 0.70 3.87
N HIS A 194 6.59 1.87 3.41
CA HIS A 194 7.79 2.56 3.90
C HIS A 194 7.80 2.75 5.42
N ASN A 195 6.66 3.14 6.01
CA ASN A 195 6.54 3.39 7.44
C ASN A 195 6.64 2.11 8.29
N THR A 196 6.36 0.95 7.70
CA THR A 196 6.46 -0.36 8.38
C THR A 196 7.78 -1.07 8.11
N ASP A 197 8.54 -0.65 7.09
CA ASP A 197 9.79 -1.29 6.72
C ASP A 197 10.92 -0.99 7.73
N PRO A 198 11.48 -2.02 8.41
CA PRO A 198 12.61 -1.85 9.31
C PRO A 198 13.91 -1.48 8.59
N ALA A 199 14.01 -1.69 7.28
CA ALA A 199 15.15 -1.28 6.47
C ALA A 199 15.11 0.21 6.08
N SER A 200 13.97 0.89 6.26
CA SER A 200 13.89 2.35 6.04
C SER A 200 14.88 3.09 6.95
N HIS A 201 15.54 4.12 6.44
CA HIS A 201 16.49 4.97 7.18
C HIS A 201 17.57 4.20 7.99
N PRO A 202 18.37 3.31 7.35
CA PRO A 202 19.38 2.52 8.05
C PRO A 202 20.50 3.41 8.61
N ASP A 203 20.78 4.53 7.95
CA ASP A 203 21.70 5.59 8.38
C ASP A 203 21.28 6.21 9.70
N ILE A 204 20.02 6.64 9.83
CA ILE A 204 19.51 7.24 11.08
C ILE A 204 19.56 6.24 12.23
N ARG A 205 19.26 4.96 11.97
CA ARG A 205 19.34 3.91 12.99
C ARG A 205 20.79 3.66 13.44
N GLN A 206 21.73 3.74 12.50
CA GLN A 206 23.15 3.63 12.81
C GLN A 206 23.63 4.82 13.64
N ASP A 207 23.29 6.05 13.24
CA ASP A 207 23.64 7.27 13.98
C ASP A 207 23.12 7.25 15.43
N ILE A 208 21.90 6.73 15.65
CA ILE A 208 21.35 6.56 17.00
C ILE A 208 22.16 5.53 17.80
N THR A 209 22.51 4.41 17.17
CA THR A 209 23.33 3.36 17.81
C THR A 209 24.69 3.94 18.22
N ASP A 210 25.36 4.62 17.29
CA ASP A 210 26.67 5.22 17.52
C ASP A 210 26.60 6.26 18.64
N ALA A 211 25.58 7.12 18.66
CA ALA A 211 25.39 8.11 19.72
C ALA A 211 25.16 7.48 21.12
N VAL A 212 24.45 6.35 21.17
CA VAL A 212 24.25 5.60 22.43
C VAL A 212 25.56 4.96 22.89
N ASP A 213 26.34 4.40 21.98
CA ASP A 213 27.62 3.77 22.29
C ASP A 213 28.67 4.81 22.74
N ASP A 214 28.72 5.97 22.08
CA ASP A 214 29.54 7.11 22.49
C ASP A 214 29.18 7.56 23.92
N HIS A 215 27.89 7.76 24.21
CA HIS A 215 27.44 8.15 25.55
C HIS A 215 27.80 7.10 26.62
N ASN A 216 27.66 5.81 26.32
CA ASN A 216 27.92 4.72 27.26
C ASN A 216 29.42 4.53 27.56
N THR A 217 30.29 4.92 26.63
CA THR A 217 31.74 4.84 26.79
C THR A 217 32.36 6.13 27.34
N ASP A 218 31.65 7.25 27.30
CA ASP A 218 32.09 8.52 27.85
C ASP A 218 32.21 8.47 29.39
N GLU A 219 33.44 8.64 29.88
CA GLU A 219 33.75 8.66 31.32
C GLU A 219 33.19 9.89 32.04
N THR A 220 32.82 10.93 31.30
CA THR A 220 32.22 12.16 31.82
C THR A 220 30.69 12.08 31.87
N SER A 221 30.08 11.06 31.27
CA SER A 221 28.66 10.78 31.41
C SER A 221 28.28 10.55 32.88
N HIS A 222 27.14 11.13 33.27
CA HIS A 222 26.56 11.02 34.62
C HIS A 222 27.51 11.40 35.78
N PRO A 223 28.04 12.63 35.83
CA PRO A 223 29.05 13.03 36.81
C PRO A 223 28.58 12.85 38.26
N ASP A 224 27.31 13.18 38.55
CA ASP A 224 26.74 13.03 39.90
C ASP A 224 26.72 11.57 40.37
N ILE A 225 26.34 10.64 39.48
CA ILE A 225 26.32 9.20 39.78
C ILE A 225 27.74 8.69 40.06
N ARG A 226 28.73 9.18 39.30
CA ARG A 226 30.14 8.81 39.51
C ARG A 226 30.67 9.34 40.84
N VAL A 227 30.28 10.55 41.23
CA VAL A 227 30.60 11.13 42.55
C VAL A 227 30.03 10.26 43.66
N ASP A 228 28.75 9.88 43.57
CA ASP A 228 28.11 9.02 44.58
C ASP A 228 28.81 7.65 44.69
N LEU A 229 29.17 7.04 43.56
CA LEU A 229 29.89 5.77 43.54
C LEU A 229 31.27 5.88 44.20
N SER A 230 32.01 6.97 43.94
CA SER A 230 33.31 7.21 44.60
C SER A 230 33.17 7.38 46.12
N GLY A 231 32.07 8.00 46.56
CA GLY A 231 31.72 8.10 47.97
C GLY A 231 31.40 6.75 48.60
N LEU A 232 30.68 5.87 47.88
CA LEU A 232 30.41 4.50 48.32
C LEU A 232 31.70 3.68 48.42
N ASP A 233 32.58 3.76 47.42
CA ASP A 233 33.87 3.05 47.41
C ASP A 233 34.76 3.48 48.59
N SER A 234 34.79 4.79 48.87
CA SER A 234 35.48 5.34 50.04
C SER A 234 34.90 4.81 51.36
N ARG A 235 33.56 4.77 51.49
CA ARG A 235 32.88 4.23 52.68
C ARG A 235 33.12 2.73 52.85
N LEU A 236 33.13 1.98 51.75
CA LEU A 236 33.42 0.55 51.74
C LEU A 236 34.85 0.28 52.17
N SER A 237 35.82 1.00 51.62
CA SER A 237 37.24 0.91 52.01
C SER A 237 37.44 1.14 53.51
N VAL A 238 36.73 2.10 54.11
CA VAL A 238 36.79 2.34 55.56
C VAL A 238 36.20 1.17 56.35
N LEU A 239 35.10 0.57 55.88
CA LEU A 239 34.51 -0.60 56.52
C LEU A 239 35.42 -1.83 56.39
N GLU A 240 35.99 -2.08 55.23
CA GLU A 240 36.96 -3.15 55.00
C GLU A 240 38.21 -2.97 55.85
N LEU A 241 38.70 -1.74 56.02
CA LEU A 241 39.80 -1.48 56.94
C LEU A 241 39.39 -1.80 58.39
N LYS A 242 38.20 -1.36 58.81
CA LYS A 242 37.70 -1.52 60.19
C LYS A 242 37.40 -2.98 60.57
N TYR A 243 36.92 -3.78 59.62
CA TYR A 243 36.41 -5.13 59.88
C TYR A 243 37.20 -6.25 59.19
N GLY A 244 37.96 -5.94 58.15
CA GLY A 244 38.80 -6.87 57.39
C GLY A 244 40.25 -6.95 57.88
N THR A 245 40.72 -5.97 58.66
CA THR A 245 41.93 -6.16 59.46
C THR A 245 41.54 -6.82 60.77
N ASN A 246 42.06 -8.03 61.03
CA ASN A 246 41.98 -8.64 62.35
C ASN A 246 42.95 -7.88 63.27
N VAL A 247 42.60 -6.65 63.64
CA VAL A 247 43.30 -5.93 64.71
C VAL A 247 42.84 -6.56 66.03
N THR A 248 43.27 -7.79 66.29
CA THR A 248 43.36 -8.31 67.65
C THR A 248 44.46 -7.52 68.36
N GLY A 249 44.09 -6.32 68.83
CA GLY A 249 44.91 -5.42 69.65
C GLY A 249 45.70 -4.39 68.84
N ASN A 250 45.28 -3.13 68.91
CA ASN A 250 46.23 -2.04 68.66
C ASN A 250 47.34 -2.17 69.72
N SER A 251 48.61 -2.10 69.31
CA SER A 251 49.67 -1.85 70.30
C SER A 251 49.37 -0.49 70.94
N PHE A 252 49.21 -0.47 72.25
CA PHE A 252 49.05 0.76 73.02
C PHE A 252 50.18 0.84 74.02
N GLU A 253 50.81 2.01 74.09
CA GLU A 253 51.83 2.30 75.09
C GLU A 253 51.14 3.04 76.24
N VAL A 254 51.28 2.54 77.47
CA VAL A 254 50.81 3.22 78.68
C VAL A 254 52.01 3.68 79.47
N THR A 255 52.14 5.00 79.63
CA THR A 255 53.13 5.59 80.54
C THR A 255 52.44 5.94 81.85
N PHE A 256 52.87 5.32 82.95
CA PHE A 256 52.38 5.65 84.29
C PHE A 256 53.26 6.72 84.92
N GLY A 257 52.65 7.77 85.49
CA GLY A 257 53.39 8.77 86.28
C GLY A 257 53.95 8.20 87.59
N THR A 258 53.33 7.13 88.10
CA THR A 258 53.78 6.37 89.29
C THR A 258 53.27 4.92 89.19
N LEU A 259 54.03 3.97 89.74
CA LEU A 259 53.67 2.55 89.80
C LEU A 259 52.86 2.19 91.07
N THR A 260 52.50 3.16 91.90
CA THR A 260 51.73 2.91 93.13
C THR A 260 50.34 2.37 92.79
N GLY A 261 50.03 1.15 93.24
CA GLY A 261 48.74 0.50 93.02
C GLY A 261 48.64 -0.29 91.71
N VAL A 262 49.69 -0.31 90.88
CA VAL A 262 49.75 -1.19 89.69
C VAL A 262 50.11 -2.60 90.14
N VAL A 263 49.23 -3.57 89.86
CA VAL A 263 49.48 -4.99 90.12
C VAL A 263 49.54 -5.72 88.79
N VAL A 264 50.67 -6.36 88.51
CA VAL A 264 50.87 -7.22 87.34
C VAL A 264 51.07 -8.65 87.82
N THR A 265 50.30 -9.59 87.29
CA THR A 265 50.37 -11.02 87.66
C THR A 265 50.77 -11.86 86.45
N GLY A 266 51.73 -12.75 86.63
CA GLY A 266 52.19 -13.70 85.61
C GLY A 266 53.43 -14.47 86.09
N VAL A 267 54.02 -15.28 85.22
CA VAL A 267 55.28 -15.99 85.47
C VAL A 267 56.44 -15.14 84.95
N TRP A 268 57.44 -14.91 85.79
CA TRP A 268 58.65 -14.18 85.38
C TRP A 268 59.58 -15.10 84.57
N ASN A 269 59.89 -14.70 83.34
CA ASN A 269 60.86 -15.38 82.49
C ASN A 269 62.23 -14.68 82.59
N GLU A 270 63.18 -15.27 83.31
CA GLU A 270 64.50 -14.67 83.56
C GLU A 270 65.35 -14.50 82.29
N THR A 271 65.29 -15.45 81.35
CA THR A 271 66.10 -15.42 80.12
C THR A 271 65.75 -14.24 79.22
N TYR A 272 64.46 -13.88 79.17
CA TYR A 272 63.94 -12.84 78.29
C TYR A 272 63.53 -11.56 79.02
N ALA A 273 63.72 -11.50 80.34
CA ALA A 273 63.39 -10.37 81.21
C ALA A 273 61.97 -9.80 81.01
N ARG A 274 60.95 -10.66 80.96
CA ARG A 274 59.54 -10.27 80.80
C ARG A 274 58.58 -11.14 81.61
N ILE A 275 57.39 -10.60 81.88
CA ILE A 275 56.27 -11.33 82.50
C ILE A 275 55.49 -12.05 81.38
N GLU A 276 55.25 -13.35 81.55
CA GLU A 276 54.47 -14.20 80.65
C GLU A 276 53.20 -14.70 81.37
N PHE A 277 52.18 -15.10 80.61
CA PHE A 277 50.94 -15.68 81.15
C PHE A 277 51.00 -17.20 81.13
#